data_AF-A0A968X8U3-F1
#
_entry.id   AF-A0A968X8U3-F1
#
_cell.length_a   1.000
_cell.length_b   1.000
_cell.length_c   1.000
_cell.angle_alpha   90.00
_cell.angle_beta   90.00
_cell.angle_gamma   90.00
#
_symmetry.space_group_name_H-M   'P 1'
#
loop_
_entity.id
_entity.type
_entity.pdbx_description
1 polymer ?
#
loop_
_entity_poly.entity_id
_entity_poly.type
_entity_poly.pdbx_seq_one_letter_code
_entity_poly.pdbx_strand_id
1 'polypeptide(L)'
;MKRRNLILGASGLVAATAAGSLAEVKVPVGLPKKMPGVLELPGKMVMLGKDLMGYLSLPMGKTSSPAVLVLMEAFGLNANIKGVCDRLAKAGYAALAPDLYHGETFAYSDAPKAIEKLKTIKDEQVVKELELGLKFLAGEKMVDQGKKVGVTGFCMGGRLVFLAAAAFPKQIGAGVAFYGGGIAADRIRLGGPVC
;
A
#
# COMPACT_ATOMS: atom_id res chain seq x y z
N MET A 1 -67.40 -14.72 -32.13
CA MET A 1 -67.48 -16.17 -32.45
C MET A 1 -66.69 -16.42 -33.73
N LYS A 2 -65.86 -17.49 -33.78
CA LYS A 2 -64.88 -17.91 -34.83
C LYS A 2 -63.45 -17.39 -34.59
N ARG A 3 -62.37 -18.14 -34.82
CA ARG A 3 -62.05 -19.59 -34.77
C ARG A 3 -60.50 -19.66 -34.87
N ARG A 4 -59.92 -20.66 -34.21
CA ARG A 4 -58.52 -21.13 -34.24
C ARG A 4 -57.85 -21.09 -35.64
N ASN A 5 -56.54 -20.82 -35.74
CA ASN A 5 -55.49 -21.86 -35.84
C ASN A 5 -54.06 -21.33 -36.09
N LEU A 6 -53.14 -22.21 -35.71
CA LEU A 6 -51.67 -22.20 -35.63
C LEU A 6 -50.94 -22.36 -36.99
N ILE A 7 -49.60 -22.24 -36.93
CA ILE A 7 -48.50 -22.75 -37.82
C ILE A 7 -47.88 -21.61 -38.67
N LEU A 8 -46.57 -21.38 -38.81
CA LEU A 8 -45.27 -21.87 -38.31
C LEU A 8 -44.20 -21.08 -39.11
N GLY A 9 -43.02 -20.77 -38.56
CA GLY A 9 -41.83 -20.61 -39.41
C GLY A 9 -40.84 -19.49 -39.08
N ALA A 10 -39.58 -19.93 -38.99
CA ALA A 10 -38.32 -19.24 -39.25
C ALA A 10 -37.68 -18.40 -38.13
N SER A 11 -36.84 -19.10 -37.37
CA SER A 11 -35.68 -18.63 -36.62
C SER A 11 -34.73 -17.79 -37.48
N GLY A 12 -34.32 -16.62 -36.97
CA GLY A 12 -33.20 -15.84 -37.48
C GLY A 12 -32.19 -15.57 -36.36
N LEU A 13 -31.18 -16.43 -36.26
CA LEU A 13 -30.01 -16.25 -35.39
C LEU A 13 -29.01 -15.34 -36.12
N VAL A 14 -28.74 -14.14 -35.60
CA VAL A 14 -27.67 -13.28 -36.11
C VAL A 14 -26.43 -13.49 -35.23
N ALA A 15 -25.47 -14.25 -35.74
CA ALA A 15 -24.12 -14.32 -35.19
C ALA A 15 -23.31 -13.15 -35.75
N ALA A 16 -22.91 -12.21 -34.89
CA ALA A 16 -21.95 -11.16 -35.24
C ALA A 16 -20.57 -11.57 -34.70
N THR A 17 -19.73 -12.14 -35.57
CA THR A 17 -18.29 -12.33 -35.31
C THR A 17 -17.55 -11.04 -35.64
N ALA A 18 -17.10 -10.32 -34.62
CA ALA A 18 -16.11 -9.26 -34.77
C ALA A 18 -14.75 -9.75 -34.26
N ALA A 19 -13.91 -10.20 -35.19
CA ALA A 19 -12.50 -10.42 -34.95
C ALA A 19 -11.80 -9.04 -34.83
N GLY A 20 -11.62 -8.57 -33.60
CA GLY A 20 -10.80 -7.40 -33.30
C GLY A 20 -9.32 -7.81 -33.24
N SER A 21 -8.50 -7.20 -34.10
CA SER A 21 -7.04 -7.35 -34.09
C SER A 21 -6.46 -6.96 -32.73
N LEU A 22 -5.67 -7.87 -32.13
CA LEU A 22 -4.82 -7.57 -30.98
C LEU A 22 -3.65 -6.70 -31.45
N ALA A 23 -3.87 -5.38 -31.50
CA ALA A 23 -2.76 -4.44 -31.58
C ALA A 23 -1.97 -4.54 -30.27
N GLU A 24 -0.68 -4.86 -30.37
CA GLU A 24 0.27 -4.82 -29.24
C GLU A 24 0.23 -3.43 -28.61
N VAL A 25 -0.36 -3.32 -27.42
CA VAL A 25 -0.25 -2.12 -26.59
C VAL A 25 1.17 -2.08 -26.05
N LYS A 26 2.04 -1.37 -26.75
CA LYS A 26 3.42 -1.12 -26.32
C LYS A 26 3.39 -0.16 -25.13
N VAL A 27 3.32 -0.71 -23.92
CA VAL A 27 3.45 0.08 -22.69
C VAL A 27 4.88 0.61 -22.65
N PRO A 28 5.12 1.93 -22.66
CA PRO A 28 6.47 2.45 -22.58
C PRO A 28 7.05 2.10 -21.20
N VAL A 29 8.00 1.16 -21.17
CA VAL A 29 8.84 0.86 -20.01
C VAL A 29 9.87 1.98 -19.89
N GLY A 30 9.42 3.10 -19.36
CA GLY A 30 10.24 4.27 -19.11
C GLY A 30 9.49 5.19 -18.14
N LEU A 31 9.89 5.17 -16.87
CA LEU A 31 9.40 6.13 -15.89
C LEU A 31 9.70 7.55 -16.41
N PRO A 32 8.71 8.44 -16.53
CA PRO A 32 8.99 9.83 -16.89
C PRO A 32 9.92 10.42 -15.84
N LYS A 33 11.08 10.96 -16.27
CA LYS A 33 12.09 11.55 -15.37
C LYS A 33 11.54 12.71 -14.53
N LYS A 34 10.43 13.33 -14.94
CA LYS A 34 9.56 14.21 -14.14
C LYS A 34 8.11 14.04 -14.58
N MET A 35 7.21 13.76 -13.64
CA MET A 35 5.77 13.76 -13.88
C MET A 35 5.29 15.23 -13.92
N PRO A 36 4.66 15.72 -15.00
CA PRO A 36 4.07 17.06 -15.01
C PRO A 36 2.89 17.08 -14.01
N GLY A 37 2.92 18.02 -13.06
CA GLY A 37 1.93 18.10 -11.96
C GLY A 37 2.45 17.77 -10.56
N VAL A 38 3.78 17.71 -10.35
CA VAL A 38 4.37 17.78 -9.00
C VAL A 38 4.12 19.17 -8.43
N LEU A 39 2.91 19.41 -7.93
CA LEU A 39 2.71 20.28 -6.77
C LEU A 39 3.71 19.78 -5.71
N GLU A 40 4.53 20.68 -5.17
CA GLU A 40 5.38 20.40 -4.00
C GLU A 40 4.55 19.61 -3.00
N LEU A 41 4.95 18.36 -2.78
CA LEU A 41 4.21 17.48 -1.89
C LEU A 41 4.63 17.83 -0.46
N PRO A 42 3.70 18.22 0.43
CA PRO A 42 4.00 18.94 1.67
C PRO A 42 4.48 18.04 2.82
N GLY A 43 4.75 16.76 2.54
CA GLY A 43 5.13 15.84 3.59
C GLY A 43 6.49 16.22 4.20
N LYS A 44 6.60 16.04 5.51
CA LYS A 44 7.78 16.43 6.28
C LYS A 44 8.28 15.24 7.09
N MET A 45 9.59 15.21 7.30
CA MET A 45 10.17 14.30 8.28
C MET A 45 9.79 14.79 9.69
N VAL A 46 9.30 13.87 10.52
CA VAL A 46 8.90 14.11 11.91
C VAL A 46 9.57 13.10 12.82
N MET A 47 9.76 13.49 14.08
CA MET A 47 10.27 12.61 15.13
C MET A 47 9.10 11.86 15.79
N LEU A 48 9.11 10.53 15.75
CA LEU A 48 8.06 9.66 16.30
C LEU A 48 8.36 9.19 17.74
N GLY A 49 9.61 9.31 18.16
CA GLY A 49 10.10 8.89 19.48
C GLY A 49 11.43 9.56 19.79
N LYS A 50 12.33 8.89 20.53
CA LYS A 50 13.65 9.47 20.83
C LYS A 50 14.57 9.48 19.60
N ASP A 51 14.55 8.38 18.85
CA ASP A 51 15.53 8.11 17.77
C ASP A 51 14.87 7.51 16.50
N LEU A 52 13.56 7.69 16.34
CA LEU A 52 12.80 7.19 15.19
C LEU A 52 12.21 8.36 14.40
N MET A 53 12.64 8.49 13.15
CA MET A 53 12.05 9.43 12.20
C MET A 53 10.90 8.76 11.45
N GLY A 54 10.01 9.58 10.90
CA GLY A 54 9.00 9.15 9.95
C GLY A 54 8.64 10.26 8.98
N TYR A 55 8.06 9.91 7.85
CA TYR A 55 7.54 10.88 6.89
C TYR A 55 6.03 11.05 7.07
N LEU A 56 5.61 12.24 7.48
CA LEU A 56 4.21 12.59 7.70
C LEU A 56 3.73 13.49 6.56
N SER A 57 2.66 13.08 5.89
CA SER A 57 1.95 13.88 4.89
C SER A 57 0.50 14.06 5.33
N LEU A 58 0.05 15.31 5.39
CA LEU A 58 -1.26 15.69 5.91
C LEU A 58 -2.14 16.25 4.78
N PRO A 59 -3.46 15.96 4.80
CA PRO A 59 -4.38 16.49 3.81
C PRO A 59 -4.59 17.99 4.00
N MET A 60 -4.63 18.74 2.89
CA MET A 60 -4.92 20.18 2.91
C MET A 60 -6.43 20.42 3.03
N GLY A 61 -6.81 21.52 3.68
CA GLY A 61 -8.21 21.98 3.78
C GLY A 61 -9.11 21.14 4.69
N LYS A 62 -8.54 20.24 5.50
CA LYS A 62 -9.27 19.47 6.52
C LYS A 62 -8.87 19.91 7.93
N THR A 63 -9.73 19.63 8.89
CA THR A 63 -9.48 19.85 10.32
C THR A 63 -9.44 18.56 11.13
N SER A 64 -9.92 17.46 10.55
CA SER A 64 -9.89 16.10 11.10
C SER A 64 -9.95 15.09 9.96
N SER A 65 -9.06 14.10 9.97
CA SER A 65 -8.91 13.12 8.88
C SER A 65 -8.62 11.72 9.40
N PRO A 66 -9.15 10.66 8.75
CA PRO A 66 -8.70 9.30 9.03
C PRO A 66 -7.19 9.18 8.73
N ALA A 67 -6.49 8.37 9.53
CA ALA A 67 -5.05 8.16 9.39
C ALA A 67 -4.71 6.81 8.76
N VAL A 68 -3.59 6.79 8.02
CA VAL A 68 -3.01 5.58 7.42
C VAL A 68 -1.53 5.49 7.78
N LEU A 69 -1.14 4.35 8.35
CA LEU A 69 0.25 3.97 8.54
C LEU A 69 0.75 3.26 7.28
N VAL A 70 1.82 3.76 6.66
CA VAL A 70 2.38 3.26 5.40
C VAL A 70 3.71 2.57 5.68
N LEU A 71 3.80 1.27 5.37
CA LEU A 71 4.96 0.44 5.69
C LEU A 71 5.83 0.24 4.45
N MET A 72 7.12 0.58 4.60
CA MET A 72 8.08 0.64 3.51
C MET A 72 8.48 -0.72 2.93
N GLU A 73 9.08 -0.69 1.74
CA GLU A 73 9.73 -1.83 1.11
C GLU A 73 11.10 -2.13 1.77
N ALA A 74 11.79 -3.19 1.33
CA ALA A 74 13.16 -3.51 1.77
C ALA A 74 14.21 -2.44 1.37
N PHE A 75 13.82 -1.42 0.61
CA PHE A 75 14.69 -0.34 0.13
C PHE A 75 14.73 0.87 1.07
N GLY A 76 14.08 0.79 2.24
CA GLY A 76 13.99 1.88 3.21
C GLY A 76 12.92 2.91 2.88
N LEU A 77 12.92 4.03 3.63
CA LEU A 77 11.98 5.15 3.43
C LEU A 77 12.38 6.03 2.23
N ASN A 78 12.23 5.47 1.04
CA ASN A 78 12.63 6.11 -0.21
C ASN A 78 11.53 7.03 -0.80
N ALA A 79 11.81 7.63 -1.96
CA ALA A 79 10.89 8.54 -2.65
C ALA A 79 9.56 7.88 -3.08
N ASN A 80 9.56 6.56 -3.35
CA ASN A 80 8.34 5.84 -3.69
C ASN A 80 7.36 5.82 -2.51
N ILE A 81 7.85 5.42 -1.33
CA ILE A 81 7.02 5.35 -0.11
C ILE A 81 6.55 6.74 0.33
N LYS A 82 7.42 7.75 0.28
CA LYS A 82 7.03 9.15 0.54
C LYS A 82 5.93 9.61 -0.43
N GLY A 83 6.08 9.29 -1.72
CA GLY A 83 5.06 9.56 -2.73
C GLY A 83 3.73 8.85 -2.51
N VAL A 84 3.72 7.65 -1.91
CA VAL A 84 2.47 6.98 -1.49
C VAL A 84 1.79 7.76 -0.36
N CYS A 85 2.53 8.18 0.66
CA CYS A 85 1.98 9.03 1.73
C CYS A 85 1.34 10.29 1.15
N ASP A 86 2.02 10.93 0.20
CA ASP A 86 1.53 12.16 -0.42
C ASP A 86 0.27 11.96 -1.28
N ARG A 87 0.15 10.81 -1.96
CA ARG A 87 -1.08 10.44 -2.69
C ARG A 87 -2.24 10.20 -1.73
N LEU A 88 -1.99 9.57 -0.58
CA LEU A 88 -2.99 9.38 0.47
C LEU A 88 -3.42 10.71 1.10
N ALA A 89 -2.48 11.62 1.34
CA ALA A 89 -2.76 12.99 1.77
C ALA A 89 -3.64 13.74 0.78
N LYS A 90 -3.33 13.66 -0.53
CA LYS A 90 -4.18 14.20 -1.59
C LYS A 90 -5.58 13.57 -1.63
N ALA A 91 -5.70 12.28 -1.31
CA ALA A 91 -6.97 11.59 -1.17
C ALA A 91 -7.71 11.91 0.15
N GLY A 92 -7.12 12.72 1.03
CA GLY A 92 -7.78 13.20 2.24
C GLY A 92 -7.49 12.41 3.51
N TYR A 93 -6.40 11.63 3.55
CA TYR A 93 -5.95 10.86 4.71
C TYR A 93 -4.69 11.47 5.32
N ALA A 94 -4.55 11.44 6.65
CA ALA A 94 -3.26 11.70 7.27
C ALA A 94 -2.36 10.45 7.11
N ALA A 95 -1.26 10.56 6.39
CA ALA A 95 -0.41 9.42 6.08
C ALA A 95 0.96 9.53 6.76
N LEU A 96 1.35 8.49 7.49
CA LEU A 96 2.64 8.43 8.18
C LEU A 96 3.40 7.16 7.77
N ALA A 97 4.66 7.32 7.38
CA ALA A 97 5.58 6.21 7.15
C ALA A 97 6.76 6.26 8.14
N PRO A 98 6.85 5.36 9.13
CA PRO A 98 8.02 5.22 9.99
C PRO A 98 9.26 4.79 9.19
N ASP A 99 10.42 5.35 9.51
CA ASP A 99 11.71 4.97 8.92
C ASP A 99 12.35 3.84 9.73
N LEU A 100 11.93 2.60 9.47
CA LEU A 100 12.43 1.42 10.22
C LEU A 100 13.91 1.11 9.96
N TYR A 101 14.54 1.82 8.99
CA TYR A 101 15.95 1.69 8.64
C TYR A 101 16.77 2.88 9.14
N HIS A 102 16.15 3.80 9.89
CA HIS A 102 16.79 4.94 10.54
C HIS A 102 17.68 5.77 9.59
N GLY A 103 17.16 6.05 8.39
CA GLY A 103 17.79 6.90 7.37
C GLY A 103 18.50 6.13 6.25
N GLU A 104 18.73 4.82 6.42
CA GLU A 104 19.31 4.00 5.35
C GLU A 104 18.28 3.74 4.23
N THR A 105 18.70 3.98 2.99
CA THR A 105 17.91 3.66 1.79
C THR A 105 18.78 2.99 0.75
N PHE A 106 18.17 2.12 -0.06
CA PHE A 106 18.85 1.36 -1.11
C PHE A 106 18.23 1.66 -2.46
N ALA A 107 19.05 1.74 -3.50
CA ALA A 107 18.56 1.84 -4.87
C ALA A 107 17.90 0.52 -5.29
N TYR A 108 16.85 0.59 -6.12
CA TYR A 108 16.22 -0.62 -6.66
C TYR A 108 17.19 -1.51 -7.46
N SER A 109 18.23 -0.93 -8.06
CA SER A 109 19.30 -1.65 -8.75
C SER A 109 20.24 -2.41 -7.81
N ASP A 110 20.22 -2.12 -6.50
CA ASP A 110 21.04 -2.76 -5.47
C ASP A 110 20.15 -3.63 -4.55
N ALA A 111 19.31 -4.46 -5.17
CA ALA A 111 18.45 -5.41 -4.48
C ALA A 111 19.22 -6.34 -3.51
N PRO A 112 20.45 -6.83 -3.81
CA PRO A 112 21.18 -7.67 -2.87
C PRO A 112 21.42 -7.01 -1.50
N LYS A 113 21.86 -5.75 -1.45
CA LYS A 113 22.06 -5.05 -0.18
C LYS A 113 20.76 -4.76 0.56
N ALA A 114 19.69 -4.42 -0.16
CA ALA A 114 18.36 -4.27 0.43
C ALA A 114 17.90 -5.56 1.12
N ILE A 115 18.14 -6.72 0.50
CA ILE A 115 17.84 -8.03 1.07
C ILE A 115 18.75 -8.38 2.26
N GLU A 116 20.04 -8.01 2.22
CA GLU A 116 20.93 -8.17 3.38
C GLU A 116 20.46 -7.35 4.57
N LYS A 117 20.09 -6.07 4.36
CA LYS A 117 19.54 -5.23 5.41
C LYS A 117 18.22 -5.79 5.94
N LEU A 118 17.32 -6.24 5.07
CA LEU A 118 16.05 -6.87 5.47
C LEU A 118 16.24 -8.01 6.46
N LYS A 119 17.27 -8.85 6.28
CA LYS A 119 17.56 -9.98 7.19
C LYS A 119 17.97 -9.54 8.60
N THR A 120 18.37 -8.28 8.78
CA THR A 120 18.75 -7.74 10.10
C THR A 120 17.54 -7.25 10.92
N ILE A 121 16.38 -7.12 10.28
CA ILE A 121 15.17 -6.59 10.90
C ILE A 121 14.54 -7.64 11.82
N LYS A 122 14.23 -7.21 13.05
CA LYS A 122 13.58 -8.03 14.07
C LYS A 122 12.16 -7.56 14.28
N ASP A 123 11.21 -8.49 14.26
CA ASP A 123 9.78 -8.19 14.42
C ASP A 123 9.49 -7.47 15.74
N GLU A 124 10.17 -7.83 16.83
CA GLU A 124 9.96 -7.21 18.13
C GLU A 124 10.37 -5.73 18.13
N GLN A 125 11.41 -5.38 17.39
CA GLN A 125 11.82 -3.99 17.22
C GLN A 125 10.83 -3.25 16.33
N VAL A 126 10.44 -3.85 15.19
CA VAL A 126 9.46 -3.25 14.28
C VAL A 126 8.15 -2.97 15.01
N VAL A 127 7.61 -3.92 15.76
CA VAL A 127 6.37 -3.70 16.53
C VAL A 127 6.50 -2.50 17.47
N LYS A 128 7.61 -2.36 18.20
CA LYS A 128 7.84 -1.19 19.07
C LYS A 128 7.86 0.13 18.27
N GLU A 129 8.50 0.14 17.11
CA GLU A 129 8.58 1.33 16.25
C GLU A 129 7.23 1.68 15.60
N LEU A 130 6.44 0.68 15.22
CA LEU A 130 5.07 0.88 14.75
C LEU A 130 4.18 1.43 15.87
N GLU A 131 4.37 0.99 17.12
CA GLU A 131 3.66 1.55 18.27
C GLU A 131 3.97 3.04 18.46
N LEU A 132 5.23 3.46 18.26
CA LEU A 132 5.61 4.88 18.28
C LEU A 132 4.89 5.67 17.18
N GLY A 133 4.82 5.12 15.96
CA GLY A 133 4.07 5.73 14.86
C GLY A 133 2.56 5.87 15.16
N LEU A 134 1.95 4.83 15.75
CA LEU A 134 0.55 4.88 16.17
C LEU A 134 0.31 5.89 17.29
N LYS A 135 1.21 5.97 18.28
CA LYS A 135 1.16 6.98 19.35
C LYS A 135 1.31 8.40 18.80
N PHE A 136 2.20 8.60 17.83
CA PHE A 136 2.34 9.87 17.15
C PHE A 136 1.03 10.28 16.45
N LEU A 137 0.43 9.38 15.67
CA LEU A 137 -0.86 9.64 15.01
C LEU A 137 -1.99 9.91 16.01
N ALA A 138 -1.97 9.26 17.16
CA ALA A 138 -2.93 9.50 18.24
C ALA A 138 -2.79 10.88 18.90
N GLY A 139 -1.61 11.51 18.78
CA GLY A 139 -1.35 12.87 19.26
C GLY A 139 -1.45 13.96 18.17
N GLU A 140 -1.56 13.57 16.90
CA GLU A 140 -1.57 14.51 15.79
C GLU A 140 -2.95 15.19 15.66
N LYS A 141 -2.96 16.53 15.67
CA LYS A 141 -4.19 17.35 15.73
C LYS A 141 -5.09 17.14 14.51
N MET A 142 -4.48 16.84 13.36
CA MET A 142 -5.19 16.64 12.10
C MET A 142 -5.79 15.24 11.95
N VAL A 143 -5.55 14.34 12.90
CA VAL A 143 -6.04 12.95 12.89
C VAL A 143 -7.34 12.83 13.68
N ASP A 144 -8.33 12.15 13.10
CA ASP A 144 -9.58 11.78 13.74
C ASP A 144 -9.36 10.69 14.80
N GLN A 145 -9.29 11.11 16.06
CA GLN A 145 -9.04 10.23 17.20
C GLN A 145 -10.19 9.26 17.51
N GLY A 146 -11.37 9.47 16.92
CA GLY A 146 -12.50 8.55 17.04
C GLY A 146 -12.41 7.35 16.09
N LYS A 147 -11.47 7.35 15.14
CA LYS A 147 -11.31 6.29 14.15
C LYS A 147 -10.05 5.48 14.40
N LYS A 148 -10.16 4.18 14.13
CA LYS A 148 -8.99 3.31 14.03
C LYS A 148 -8.13 3.69 12.82
N VAL A 149 -6.83 3.45 12.93
CA VAL A 149 -5.84 3.70 11.89
C VAL A 149 -5.92 2.60 10.82
N GLY A 150 -5.87 2.98 9.55
CA GLY A 150 -5.64 2.04 8.46
C GLY A 150 -4.15 1.73 8.34
N VAL A 151 -3.77 0.54 7.90
CA VAL A 151 -2.38 0.20 7.60
C VAL A 151 -2.25 -0.33 6.18
N THR A 152 -1.21 0.10 5.48
CA THR A 152 -0.87 -0.45 4.16
C THR A 152 0.62 -0.63 4.03
N GLY A 153 1.08 -1.56 3.19
CA GLY A 153 2.49 -1.81 3.02
C GLY A 153 2.82 -2.63 1.79
N PHE A 154 4.08 -2.53 1.36
CA PHE A 154 4.57 -3.08 0.10
C PHE A 154 5.80 -3.97 0.36
N CYS A 155 5.91 -5.11 -0.32
CA CYS A 155 7.03 -6.05 -0.15
C CYS A 155 7.17 -6.45 1.34
N MET A 156 8.30 -6.16 1.99
CA MET A 156 8.47 -6.29 3.44
C MET A 156 7.28 -5.70 4.20
N GLY A 157 6.86 -4.47 3.86
CA GLY A 157 5.72 -3.79 4.45
C GLY A 157 4.40 -4.55 4.31
N GLY A 158 4.22 -5.35 3.25
CA GLY A 158 3.04 -6.19 3.07
C GLY A 158 2.93 -7.27 4.14
N ARG A 159 4.05 -7.88 4.54
CA ARG A 159 4.10 -8.78 5.72
C ARG A 159 3.85 -8.00 7.01
N LEU A 160 4.47 -6.83 7.15
CA LEU A 160 4.35 -6.00 8.34
C LEU A 160 2.91 -5.49 8.57
N VAL A 161 2.07 -5.41 7.54
CA VAL A 161 0.63 -5.15 7.68
C VAL A 161 -0.04 -6.21 8.56
N PHE A 162 0.25 -7.49 8.34
CA PHE A 162 -0.29 -8.58 9.15
C PHE A 162 0.26 -8.52 10.58
N LEU A 163 1.57 -8.28 10.72
CA LEU A 163 2.21 -8.13 12.03
C LEU A 163 1.59 -6.97 12.82
N ALA A 164 1.39 -5.82 12.20
CA ALA A 164 0.76 -4.65 12.80
C ALA A 164 -0.67 -4.96 13.23
N ALA A 165 -1.48 -5.54 12.33
CA ALA A 165 -2.87 -5.89 12.62
C ALA A 165 -3.00 -6.87 13.80
N ALA A 166 -2.09 -7.84 13.89
CA ALA A 166 -2.05 -8.79 15.00
C ALA A 166 -1.60 -8.15 16.32
N ALA A 167 -0.59 -7.27 16.28
CA ALA A 167 -0.05 -6.60 17.46
C ALA A 167 -0.97 -5.50 18.02
N PHE A 168 -1.73 -4.82 17.15
CA PHE A 168 -2.52 -3.63 17.50
C PHE A 168 -4.01 -3.73 17.11
N PRO A 169 -4.75 -4.78 17.52
CA PRO A 169 -6.14 -5.01 17.07
C PRO A 169 -7.14 -3.94 17.55
N LYS A 170 -6.79 -3.18 18.59
CA LYS A 170 -7.61 -2.07 19.10
C LYS A 170 -7.41 -0.79 18.30
N GLN A 171 -6.21 -0.56 17.79
CA GLN A 171 -5.81 0.66 17.08
C GLN A 171 -5.99 0.54 15.57
N ILE A 172 -5.85 -0.67 15.00
CA ILE A 172 -5.93 -0.89 13.55
C ILE A 172 -7.32 -1.34 13.14
N GLY A 173 -7.89 -0.66 12.14
CA GLY A 173 -9.24 -0.91 11.63
C GLY A 173 -9.29 -1.67 10.32
N ALA A 174 -8.26 -1.53 9.48
CA ALA A 174 -8.15 -2.20 8.19
C ALA A 174 -6.68 -2.31 7.78
N GLY A 175 -6.33 -3.40 7.10
CA GLY A 175 -4.99 -3.66 6.57
C GLY A 175 -5.03 -3.98 5.07
N VAL A 176 -4.16 -3.34 4.29
CA VAL A 176 -4.00 -3.59 2.84
C VAL A 176 -2.55 -3.94 2.54
N ALA A 177 -2.28 -5.23 2.33
CA ALA A 177 -0.95 -5.75 2.04
C ALA A 177 -0.74 -5.90 0.53
N PHE A 178 0.35 -5.33 0.01
CA PHE A 178 0.78 -5.48 -1.37
C PHE A 178 2.00 -6.40 -1.45
N TYR A 179 1.85 -7.54 -2.14
CA TYR A 179 2.93 -8.48 -2.51
C TYR A 179 3.92 -8.80 -1.37
N GLY A 180 3.40 -9.07 -0.17
CA GLY A 180 4.21 -9.41 1.00
C GLY A 180 4.79 -10.82 0.93
N GLY A 181 6.08 -10.96 1.19
CA GLY A 181 6.77 -12.25 1.34
C GLY A 181 6.87 -12.69 2.80
N GLY A 182 7.05 -13.99 3.06
CA GLY A 182 7.27 -14.51 4.43
C GLY A 182 6.07 -14.36 5.37
N ILE A 183 4.84 -14.36 4.83
CA ILE A 183 3.60 -14.26 5.60
C ILE A 183 3.22 -15.63 6.19
N ALA A 184 3.24 -16.67 5.37
CA ALA A 184 2.98 -18.04 5.82
C ALA A 184 4.23 -18.60 6.51
N ALA A 185 4.03 -19.38 7.58
CA ALA A 185 5.11 -20.20 8.12
C ALA A 185 5.55 -21.24 7.07
N ASP A 186 6.84 -21.60 7.08
CA ASP A 186 7.45 -22.66 6.24
C ASP A 186 6.75 -24.02 6.35
N ARG A 187 5.80 -24.16 7.30
CA ARG A 187 5.01 -25.36 7.56
C ARG A 187 3.74 -25.47 6.71
N ILE A 188 3.32 -24.41 5.99
CA ILE A 188 2.31 -24.57 4.93
C ILE A 188 3.05 -25.01 3.68
N ARG A 189 3.54 -26.26 3.71
CA ARG A 189 4.05 -26.94 2.53
C ARG A 189 2.86 -27.32 1.66
N LEU A 190 2.29 -26.34 0.94
CA LEU A 190 1.54 -26.66 -0.28
C LEU A 190 2.56 -27.37 -1.16
N GLY A 191 2.43 -28.68 -1.34
CA GLY A 191 3.51 -29.56 -1.84
C GLY A 191 4.05 -29.24 -3.23
N GLY A 192 4.76 -28.14 -3.38
CA GLY A 192 5.36 -27.63 -4.61
C GLY A 192 6.31 -26.46 -4.33
N PRO A 193 7.15 -26.07 -5.29
CA PRO A 193 8.09 -24.97 -5.12
C PRO A 193 7.33 -23.66 -4.88
N VAL A 194 7.57 -23.06 -3.71
CA VAL A 194 7.20 -21.67 -3.42
C VAL A 194 8.30 -20.77 -3.99
N CYS A 195 7.90 -19.94 -4.95
CA CYS A 195 8.72 -18.93 -5.62
C CYS A 195 9.21 -17.83 -4.66
#